data_AF-B3CIS6-F1
#
_entry.id   AF-B3CIS6-F1
#
_cell.length_a   1.000
_cell.length_b   1.000
_cell.length_c   1.000
_cell.angle_alpha   90.00
_cell.angle_beta   90.00
_cell.angle_gamma   90.00
#
_symmetry.space_group_name_H-M   'P 1'
#
loop_
_entity.id
_entity.type
_entity.pdbx_description
1 polymer ?
#
loop_
_entity_poly.entity_id
_entity_poly.type
_entity_poly.pdbx_seq_one_letter_code
_entity_poly.pdbx_strand_id
1 'polypeptide(L)'
;MYRASFPVGYDGIQASQEKKADFLKSNYLRTPEVPVSGAEVKFTGDNAFNHENAKRTLKFTGVNTLPVFSRMTIQAIGLRTGSSTAIESINMLRPVDSEYIWCTVIYPRAKNTEISITITDAYGLTYKAIVKCAMAKGTSYTYTLKLQNNILVPVGQAEIKDWTVSSRHNGDFDPSI
;
A
#
# COMPACT_ATOMS: atom_id res chain seq x y z
N MET A 1 13.75 15.28 -23.65
CA MET A 1 13.56 14.00 -22.95
C MET A 1 12.09 13.80 -22.67
N TYR A 2 11.59 12.57 -22.68
CA TYR A 2 10.19 12.27 -22.36
C TYR A 2 10.11 11.36 -21.15
N ARG A 3 8.97 11.44 -20.45
CA ARG A 3 8.65 10.64 -19.30
C ARG A 3 7.17 10.27 -19.35
N ALA A 4 6.83 9.06 -18.94
CA ALA A 4 5.46 8.66 -18.74
C ALA A 4 5.13 8.54 -17.25
N SER A 5 3.86 8.73 -16.91
CA SER A 5 3.35 8.59 -15.56
C SER A 5 1.94 8.01 -15.53
N PHE A 6 1.63 7.26 -14.49
CA PHE A 6 0.29 6.77 -14.19
C PHE A 6 -0.02 6.98 -12.69
N PRO A 7 -1.25 7.34 -12.29
CA PRO A 7 -2.32 7.81 -13.17
C PRO A 7 -1.94 9.14 -13.84
N VAL A 8 -2.62 9.45 -14.96
CA VAL A 8 -2.53 10.78 -15.56
C VAL A 8 -3.11 11.80 -14.58
N GLY A 9 -2.40 12.90 -14.34
CA GLY A 9 -2.86 13.93 -13.39
C GLY A 9 -2.84 13.48 -11.94
N TYR A 10 -1.90 12.63 -11.54
CA TYR A 10 -1.70 12.22 -10.15
C TYR A 10 -1.75 13.41 -9.18
N ASP A 11 -2.69 13.36 -8.24
CA ASP A 11 -3.00 14.43 -7.27
C ASP A 11 -2.63 14.06 -5.82
N GLY A 12 -2.20 12.83 -5.59
CA GLY A 12 -1.72 12.36 -4.29
C GLY A 12 -2.35 11.04 -3.85
N ILE A 13 -2.01 10.65 -2.63
CA ILE A 13 -2.52 9.43 -2.00
C ILE A 13 -3.89 9.70 -1.37
N GLN A 14 -4.86 8.89 -1.79
CA GLN A 14 -6.26 9.00 -1.37
C GLN A 14 -6.42 8.59 0.10
N ALA A 15 -7.30 9.30 0.83
CA ALA A 15 -7.61 9.01 2.22
C ALA A 15 -8.49 7.76 2.40
N SER A 16 -9.27 7.40 1.40
CA SER A 16 -9.87 6.07 1.32
C SER A 16 -9.35 5.38 0.07
N GLN A 17 -8.86 4.16 0.24
CA GLN A 17 -8.45 3.25 -0.82
C GLN A 17 -9.31 1.97 -0.80
N GLU A 18 -10.46 2.00 -0.11
CA GLU A 18 -11.37 0.85 0.01
C GLU A 18 -11.88 0.36 -1.34
N LYS A 19 -11.88 1.23 -2.36
CA LYS A 19 -12.19 0.90 -3.75
C LYS A 19 -10.92 0.75 -4.57
N LYS A 20 -10.89 -0.24 -5.45
CA LYS A 20 -9.78 -0.46 -6.40
C LYS A 20 -9.39 0.79 -7.19
N ALA A 21 -10.36 1.60 -7.62
CA ALA A 21 -10.12 2.84 -8.35
C ALA A 21 -9.35 3.90 -7.54
N ASP A 22 -9.62 4.02 -6.24
CA ASP A 22 -8.97 5.03 -5.38
C ASP A 22 -7.59 4.53 -4.89
N PHE A 23 -7.44 3.22 -4.72
CA PHE A 23 -6.11 2.60 -4.61
C PHE A 23 -5.26 2.90 -5.85
N LEU A 24 -5.81 2.70 -7.06
CA LEU A 24 -5.13 2.98 -8.33
C LEU A 24 -4.72 4.44 -8.48
N LYS A 25 -5.59 5.38 -8.10
CA LYS A 25 -5.24 6.82 -8.07
C LYS A 25 -4.04 7.11 -7.18
N SER A 26 -3.88 6.34 -6.09
CA SER A 26 -2.77 6.48 -5.16
C SER A 26 -1.49 5.79 -5.64
N ASN A 27 -1.58 4.86 -6.60
CA ASN A 27 -0.47 4.04 -7.07
C ASN A 27 0.34 4.77 -8.17
N TYR A 28 1.14 5.76 -7.74
CA TYR A 28 1.92 6.56 -8.66
C TYR A 28 3.08 5.77 -9.27
N LEU A 29 3.04 5.61 -10.59
CA LEU A 29 4.07 5.01 -11.41
C LEU A 29 4.73 6.07 -12.27
N ARG A 30 6.05 6.00 -12.41
CA ARG A 30 6.81 6.92 -13.26
C ARG A 30 7.97 6.22 -13.93
N THR A 31 8.22 6.58 -15.19
CA THR A 31 9.43 6.16 -15.89
C THR A 31 10.59 7.10 -15.54
N PRO A 32 11.85 6.69 -15.77
CA PRO A 32 12.95 7.63 -15.93
C PRO A 32 12.71 8.59 -17.10
N GLU A 33 13.50 9.65 -17.18
CA GLU A 33 13.55 10.51 -18.37
C GLU A 33 14.34 9.80 -19.46
N VAL A 34 13.71 9.64 -20.63
CA VAL A 34 14.29 8.93 -21.76
C VAL A 34 14.62 9.95 -22.87
N PRO A 35 15.87 9.98 -23.38
CA PRO A 35 16.23 10.78 -24.55
C PRO A 35 15.55 10.22 -25.80
N VAL A 36 15.18 11.10 -26.73
CA VAL A 36 14.55 10.70 -28.00
C VAL A 36 15.56 10.84 -29.10
N SER A 37 15.89 9.70 -29.69
CA SER A 37 16.82 9.60 -30.82
C SER A 37 16.15 9.02 -32.08
N GLY A 38 14.84 8.78 -32.06
CA GLY A 38 14.10 8.21 -33.18
C GLY A 38 12.58 8.41 -33.09
N ALA A 39 11.83 7.78 -33.99
CA ALA A 39 10.38 7.91 -34.09
C ALA A 39 9.61 7.23 -32.94
N GLU A 40 10.24 6.29 -32.23
CA GLU A 40 9.65 5.56 -31.11
C GLU A 40 10.37 5.87 -29.80
N VAL A 41 9.61 6.01 -28.71
CA VAL A 41 10.12 6.08 -27.34
C VAL A 41 9.64 4.83 -26.60
N LYS A 42 10.58 4.05 -26.05
CA LYS A 42 10.29 2.77 -25.38
C LYS A 42 10.51 2.89 -23.88
N PHE A 43 9.46 2.65 -23.10
CA PHE A 43 9.48 2.60 -21.64
C PHE A 43 9.53 1.15 -21.15
N THR A 44 10.66 0.48 -21.40
CA THR A 44 10.87 -0.95 -21.13
C THR A 44 12.24 -1.19 -20.49
N GLY A 45 12.43 -2.34 -19.82
CA GLY A 45 13.69 -2.66 -19.14
C GLY A 45 13.99 -1.63 -18.06
N ASP A 46 15.21 -1.10 -18.03
CA ASP A 46 15.64 -0.06 -17.09
C ASP A 46 14.86 1.26 -17.24
N ASN A 47 14.19 1.47 -18.38
CA ASN A 47 13.34 2.62 -18.66
C ASN A 47 11.84 2.38 -18.35
N ALA A 48 11.50 1.24 -17.75
CA ALA A 48 10.12 0.90 -17.40
C ALA A 48 9.57 1.76 -16.26
N PHE A 49 8.26 1.61 -16.01
CA PHE A 49 7.59 2.24 -14.88
C PHE A 49 8.12 1.70 -13.54
N ASN A 50 8.38 2.62 -12.62
CA ASN A 50 8.71 2.31 -11.24
C ASN A 50 7.62 2.87 -10.32
N HIS A 51 7.36 2.17 -9.21
CA HIS A 51 6.51 2.70 -8.15
C HIS A 51 7.22 3.85 -7.44
N GLU A 52 6.58 5.02 -7.44
CA GLU A 52 7.07 6.20 -6.74
C GLU A 52 6.67 6.19 -5.26
N ASN A 53 5.58 5.52 -4.92
CA ASN A 53 5.12 5.34 -3.55
C ASN A 53 5.52 3.97 -2.98
N ALA A 54 5.15 3.72 -1.71
CA ALA A 54 5.33 2.42 -1.06
C ALA A 54 3.98 1.69 -0.93
N LYS A 55 3.99 0.35 -0.98
CA LYS A 55 2.83 -0.49 -0.64
C LYS A 55 2.96 -1.01 0.76
N ARG A 56 1.83 -1.11 1.44
CA ARG A 56 1.71 -1.83 2.70
C ARG A 56 0.58 -2.84 2.63
N THR A 57 0.87 -4.05 3.10
CA THR A 57 -0.07 -5.16 3.18
C THR A 57 -0.13 -5.67 4.63
N LEU A 58 -1.34 -5.92 5.10
CA LEU A 58 -1.61 -6.56 6.39
C LEU A 58 -2.28 -7.90 6.13
N LYS A 59 -1.72 -8.97 6.70
CA LYS A 59 -2.28 -10.33 6.69
C LYS A 59 -2.72 -10.67 8.11
N PHE A 60 -3.91 -11.24 8.27
CA PHE A 60 -4.38 -11.64 9.59
C PHE A 60 -4.45 -13.14 9.76
N THR A 61 -4.07 -13.59 10.95
CA THR A 61 -4.20 -14.98 11.40
C THR A 61 -4.84 -15.00 12.78
N GLY A 62 -5.38 -16.15 13.20
CA GLY A 62 -6.01 -16.31 14.51
C GLY A 62 -5.75 -17.70 15.06
N VAL A 63 -5.83 -17.84 16.38
CA VAL A 63 -5.89 -19.17 17.03
C VAL A 63 -7.28 -19.78 16.86
N ASN A 64 -8.29 -18.93 16.81
CA ASN A 64 -9.69 -19.27 16.55
C ASN A 64 -10.12 -18.67 15.20
N THR A 65 -11.33 -19.02 14.76
CA THR A 65 -11.99 -18.35 13.63
C THR A 65 -11.96 -16.83 13.84
N LEU A 66 -11.39 -16.12 12.86
CA LEU A 66 -11.36 -14.67 12.88
C LEU A 66 -12.79 -14.11 12.72
N PRO A 67 -13.13 -13.01 13.39
CA PRO A 67 -14.39 -12.33 13.13
C PRO A 67 -14.40 -11.78 11.70
N VAL A 68 -15.59 -11.48 11.17
CA VAL A 68 -15.70 -10.82 9.87
C VAL A 68 -15.29 -9.36 10.05
N PHE A 69 -14.16 -8.96 9.47
CA PHE A 69 -13.72 -7.57 9.50
C PHE A 69 -14.49 -6.73 8.46
N SER A 70 -14.98 -5.58 8.89
CA SER A 70 -15.77 -4.65 8.08
C SER A 70 -14.93 -3.48 7.56
N ARG A 71 -13.97 -3.00 8.35
CA ARG A 71 -13.13 -1.84 8.00
C ARG A 71 -11.73 -1.92 8.58
N MET A 72 -10.77 -1.38 7.83
CA MET A 72 -9.36 -1.28 8.20
C MET A 72 -8.86 0.14 7.98
N THR A 73 -8.37 0.79 9.03
CA THR A 73 -7.78 2.13 8.96
C THR A 73 -6.37 2.11 9.54
N ILE A 74 -5.45 2.76 8.85
CA ILE A 74 -4.11 3.03 9.36
C ILE A 74 -3.91 4.53 9.57
N GLN A 75 -3.09 4.91 10.55
CA GLN A 75 -2.82 6.30 10.89
C GLN A 75 -1.36 6.51 11.28
N ALA A 76 -0.72 7.53 10.72
CA ALA A 76 0.61 7.98 11.08
C ALA A 76 0.86 9.40 10.56
N ILE A 77 1.98 10.00 10.98
CA ILE A 77 2.41 11.29 10.45
C ILE A 77 2.80 11.16 8.97
N GLY A 78 2.28 12.06 8.12
CA GLY A 78 2.66 12.19 6.71
C GLY A 78 2.36 10.95 5.85
N LEU A 79 1.39 10.14 6.25
CA LEU A 79 1.08 8.86 5.63
C LEU A 79 0.67 8.98 4.15
N ARG A 80 0.07 10.12 3.77
CA ARG A 80 -0.41 10.44 2.41
C ARG A 80 0.41 11.54 1.75
N THR A 81 0.82 12.55 2.50
CA THR A 81 1.43 13.77 1.94
C THR A 81 2.94 13.89 2.18
N GLY A 82 3.50 13.02 3.04
CA GLY A 82 4.88 13.16 3.49
C GLY A 82 5.09 14.25 4.56
N SER A 83 4.02 14.92 5.01
CA SER A 83 4.07 15.94 6.07
C SER A 83 4.90 15.48 7.28
N SER A 84 5.66 16.40 7.87
CA SER A 84 6.45 16.13 9.07
C SER A 84 5.66 16.22 10.38
N THR A 85 4.44 16.75 10.34
CA THR A 85 3.65 17.07 11.54
C THR A 85 2.21 16.57 11.48
N ALA A 86 1.61 16.50 10.29
CA ALA A 86 0.21 16.14 10.15
C ALA A 86 0.00 14.63 10.35
N ILE A 87 -0.84 14.25 11.31
CA ILE A 87 -1.33 12.88 11.46
C ILE A 87 -2.41 12.65 10.41
N GLU A 88 -2.22 11.63 9.58
CA GLU A 88 -3.08 11.31 8.44
C GLU A 88 -3.52 9.86 8.54
N SER A 89 -4.75 9.59 8.08
CA SER A 89 -5.30 8.25 8.02
C SER A 89 -5.56 7.79 6.59
N ILE A 90 -5.54 6.47 6.40
CA ILE A 90 -5.97 5.81 5.17
C ILE A 90 -6.87 4.62 5.51
N ASN A 91 -8.04 4.53 4.87
CA ASN A 91 -8.83 3.29 4.85
C ASN A 91 -8.29 2.35 3.76
N MET A 92 -8.03 1.10 4.11
CA MET A 92 -7.31 0.15 3.26
C MET A 92 -8.24 -0.61 2.31
N LEU A 93 -7.72 -0.97 1.15
CA LEU A 93 -8.37 -1.89 0.20
C LEU A 93 -8.40 -3.30 0.78
N ARG A 94 -9.53 -4.00 0.66
CA ARG A 94 -9.59 -5.46 0.75
C ARG A 94 -9.64 -6.03 -0.68
N PRO A 95 -8.56 -6.63 -1.20
CA PRO A 95 -8.55 -7.13 -2.58
C PRO A 95 -9.54 -8.27 -2.82
N VAL A 96 -9.71 -9.14 -1.82
CA VAL A 96 -10.51 -10.37 -1.89
C VAL A 96 -11.31 -10.51 -0.60
N ASP A 97 -12.64 -10.58 -0.71
CA ASP A 97 -13.57 -10.59 0.44
C ASP A 97 -13.48 -11.87 1.30
N SER A 98 -13.05 -12.98 0.73
CA SER A 98 -12.84 -14.24 1.47
C SER A 98 -11.51 -14.29 2.20
N GLU A 99 -10.59 -13.36 1.92
CA GLU A 99 -9.25 -13.36 2.51
C GLU A 99 -9.11 -12.31 3.60
N TYR A 100 -8.24 -12.61 4.55
CA TYR A 100 -7.89 -11.70 5.62
C TYR A 100 -6.66 -10.86 5.25
N ILE A 101 -6.70 -10.22 4.08
CA ILE A 101 -5.61 -9.43 3.53
C ILE A 101 -6.13 -8.04 3.14
N TRP A 102 -5.44 -7.01 3.60
CA TRP A 102 -5.69 -5.63 3.23
C TRP A 102 -4.42 -4.98 2.72
N CYS A 103 -4.54 -4.12 1.71
CA CYS A 103 -3.42 -3.37 1.19
C CYS A 103 -3.74 -1.88 1.02
N THR A 104 -2.69 -1.07 1.00
CA THR A 104 -2.78 0.38 0.77
C THR A 104 -1.47 0.93 0.23
N VAL A 105 -1.55 2.00 -0.54
CA VAL A 105 -0.41 2.81 -0.94
C VAL A 105 -0.15 3.89 0.12
N ILE A 106 1.11 4.13 0.46
CA ILE A 106 1.55 5.13 1.45
C ILE A 106 2.70 5.98 0.91
N TYR A 107 2.87 7.18 1.45
CA TYR A 107 3.90 8.11 1.00
C TYR A 107 5.31 7.57 1.32
N PRO A 108 6.29 7.69 0.40
CA PRO A 108 7.63 7.13 0.58
C PRO A 108 8.54 8.06 1.41
N ARG A 109 8.35 8.12 2.73
CA ARG A 109 9.13 9.03 3.59
C ARG A 109 10.58 8.61 3.85
N ALA A 110 10.95 7.37 3.52
CA ALA A 110 12.27 6.78 3.81
C ALA A 110 12.72 6.98 5.28
N LYS A 111 11.75 6.92 6.20
CA LYS A 111 11.95 7.10 7.64
C LYS A 111 11.10 6.09 8.40
N ASN A 112 11.72 5.43 9.37
CA ASN A 112 11.01 4.56 10.31
C ASN A 112 9.91 5.34 11.02
N THR A 113 8.68 4.93 10.75
CA THR A 113 7.45 5.57 11.21
C THR A 113 6.61 4.53 11.92
N GLU A 114 6.12 4.86 13.11
CA GLU A 114 5.12 4.06 13.81
C GLU A 114 3.77 4.30 13.17
N ILE A 115 3.11 3.22 12.78
CA ILE A 115 1.80 3.28 12.14
C ILE A 115 0.80 2.52 13.01
N SER A 116 -0.16 3.27 13.52
CA SER A 116 -1.33 2.74 14.23
C SER A 116 -2.27 2.06 13.25
N ILE A 117 -2.76 0.90 13.62
CA ILE A 117 -3.73 0.09 12.86
C ILE A 117 -4.98 -0.01 13.71
N THR A 118 -6.14 0.23 13.10
CA THR A 118 -7.45 0.02 13.70
C THR A 118 -8.28 -0.85 12.76
N ILE A 119 -8.79 -1.96 13.28
CA ILE A 119 -9.71 -2.86 12.60
C ILE A 119 -11.06 -2.76 13.28
N THR A 120 -12.14 -2.73 12.51
CA THR A 120 -13.50 -2.87 13.02
C THR A 120 -14.10 -4.16 12.47
N ASP A 121 -14.75 -4.97 13.31
CA ASP A 121 -15.52 -6.13 12.86
C ASP A 121 -16.95 -5.76 12.43
N ALA A 122 -17.71 -6.74 11.95
CA ALA A 122 -19.10 -6.56 11.53
C ALA A 122 -20.06 -6.17 12.67
N TYR A 123 -19.65 -6.37 13.93
CA TYR A 123 -20.42 -6.04 15.13
C TYR A 123 -19.98 -4.72 15.78
N GLY A 124 -19.00 -4.03 15.19
CA GLY A 124 -18.50 -2.73 15.66
C GLY A 124 -17.37 -2.81 16.70
N LEU A 125 -16.87 -4.00 17.04
CA LEU A 125 -15.72 -4.13 17.93
C LEU A 125 -14.44 -3.69 17.23
N THR A 126 -13.59 -2.96 17.96
CA THR A 126 -12.34 -2.45 17.41
C THR A 126 -11.11 -3.13 18.00
N TYR A 127 -10.18 -3.50 17.13
CA TYR A 127 -8.88 -4.05 17.49
C TYR A 127 -7.76 -3.12 17.04
N LYS A 128 -6.73 -2.95 17.87
CA LYS A 128 -5.64 -2.00 17.60
C LYS A 128 -4.27 -2.67 17.67
N ALA A 129 -3.36 -2.21 16.82
CA ALA A 129 -1.94 -2.60 16.83
C ALA A 129 -1.06 -1.44 16.35
N ILE A 130 0.24 -1.51 16.63
CA ILE A 130 1.25 -0.58 16.12
C ILE A 130 2.35 -1.40 15.46
N VAL A 131 2.82 -0.97 14.30
CA VAL A 131 4.02 -1.52 13.66
C VAL A 131 4.93 -0.40 13.20
N LYS A 132 6.23 -0.68 13.05
CA LYS A 132 7.21 0.24 12.48
C LYS A 132 7.42 -0.06 10.99
N CYS A 133 7.43 0.98 10.16
CA CYS A 133 7.64 0.89 8.71
C CYS A 133 8.65 1.93 8.24
N ALA A 134 9.63 1.52 7.43
CA ALA A 134 10.63 2.42 6.87
C ALA A 134 10.09 3.31 5.74
N MET A 135 8.98 2.92 5.10
CA MET A 135 8.29 3.69 4.06
C MET A 135 9.22 4.09 2.91
N ALA A 136 10.06 3.18 2.42
CA ALA A 136 10.94 3.42 1.28
C ALA A 136 10.14 3.38 -0.03
N LYS A 137 10.53 4.25 -0.98
CA LYS A 137 9.96 4.29 -2.34
C LYS A 137 10.08 2.92 -3.01
N GLY A 138 9.05 2.54 -3.78
CA GLY A 138 9.06 1.34 -4.60
C GLY A 138 9.17 0.05 -3.79
N THR A 139 8.83 0.07 -2.50
CA THR A 139 8.93 -1.07 -1.60
C THR A 139 7.55 -1.53 -1.16
N SER A 140 7.36 -2.84 -1.08
CA SER A 140 6.17 -3.50 -0.54
C SER A 140 6.49 -4.10 0.84
N TYR A 141 5.75 -3.66 1.85
CA TYR A 141 5.88 -4.13 3.23
C TYR A 141 4.68 -4.99 3.62
N THR A 142 4.92 -6.25 3.96
CA THR A 142 3.88 -7.17 4.43
C THR A 142 4.07 -7.49 5.91
N TYR A 143 3.03 -7.23 6.70
CA TYR A 143 2.99 -7.55 8.13
C TYR A 143 1.92 -8.60 8.41
N THR A 144 2.27 -9.61 9.20
CA THR A 144 1.32 -10.59 9.71
C THR A 144 0.91 -10.20 11.13
N LEU A 145 -0.40 -10.05 11.35
CA LEU A 145 -0.99 -9.69 12.64
C LEU A 145 -1.85 -10.86 13.13
N LYS A 146 -1.53 -11.41 14.29
CA LYS A 146 -2.29 -12.50 14.90
C LYS A 146 -3.30 -11.94 15.90
N LEU A 147 -4.57 -12.25 15.70
CA LEU A 147 -5.61 -11.98 16.70
C LEU A 147 -5.63 -13.13 17.71
N GLN A 148 -5.32 -12.82 18.97
CA GLN A 148 -5.37 -13.76 20.09
C GLN A 148 -5.88 -13.04 21.33
N ASN A 149 -6.84 -13.64 22.03
CA ASN A 149 -7.45 -13.06 23.23
C ASN A 149 -7.95 -11.62 23.01
N ASN A 150 -8.57 -11.34 21.85
CA ASN A 150 -9.05 -10.01 21.44
C ASN A 150 -7.95 -8.93 21.32
N ILE A 151 -6.68 -9.34 21.23
CA ILE A 151 -5.53 -8.47 21.04
C ILE A 151 -4.87 -8.81 19.70
N LEU A 152 -4.52 -7.78 18.93
CA LEU A 152 -3.71 -7.93 17.71
C LEU A 152 -2.23 -7.84 18.06
N VAL A 153 -1.50 -8.89 17.71
CA VAL A 153 -0.07 -8.99 17.95
C VAL A 153 0.66 -9.13 16.63
N PRO A 154 1.60 -8.23 16.28
CA PRO A 154 2.50 -8.45 15.15
C PRO A 154 3.33 -9.71 15.34
N VAL A 155 3.38 -10.55 14.32
CA VAL A 155 4.13 -11.81 14.33
C VAL A 155 5.34 -11.69 13.42
N GLY A 156 6.53 -11.89 14.01
CA GLY A 156 7.78 -11.85 13.28
C GLY A 156 8.16 -10.47 12.76
N GLN A 157 9.15 -10.45 11.87
CA GLN A 157 9.54 -9.25 11.14
C GLN A 157 8.65 -9.06 9.92
N ALA A 158 8.58 -7.82 9.43
CA ALA A 158 7.91 -7.54 8.17
C ALA A 158 8.63 -8.22 7.01
N GLU A 159 7.89 -8.77 6.07
CA GLU A 159 8.41 -9.18 4.78
C GLU A 159 8.55 -7.93 3.91
N ILE A 160 9.77 -7.63 3.47
CA ILE A 160 10.11 -6.44 2.70
C ILE A 160 10.60 -6.90 1.33
N LYS A 161 9.91 -6.44 0.28
CA LYS A 161 10.21 -6.79 -1.11
C LYS A 161 10.17 -5.55 -1.98
N ASP A 162 10.89 -5.57 -3.09
CA ASP A 162 10.68 -4.58 -4.14
C ASP A 162 9.24 -4.68 -4.65
N TRP A 163 8.58 -3.53 -4.76
CA TRP A 163 7.27 -3.46 -5.37
C TRP A 163 7.45 -3.41 -6.88
N THR A 164 7.58 -4.60 -7.45
CA THR A 164 7.82 -4.79 -8.87
C THR A 164 6.52 -5.10 -9.59
N VAL A 165 6.37 -4.53 -10.78
CA VAL A 165 5.38 -4.94 -11.79
C VAL A 165 5.84 -6.24 -12.46
N SER A 166 6.02 -7.30 -11.68
CA SER A 166 6.77 -8.51 -12.08
C SER A 166 6.04 -9.44 -13.06
N SER A 167 4.84 -9.09 -13.53
CA SER A 167 4.17 -9.81 -14.61
C SER A 167 3.75 -8.87 -15.74
N ARG A 168 3.92 -9.33 -16.99
CA ARG A 168 3.26 -8.71 -18.14
C ARG A 168 1.76 -8.82 -17.92
N HIS A 169 1.11 -7.70 -17.62
CA HIS A 169 -0.34 -7.63 -17.56
C HIS A 169 -0.85 -6.96 -18.83
N ASN A 170 -1.92 -7.50 -19.43
CA ASN A 170 -2.60 -6.92 -20.58
C ASN A 170 -3.46 -5.69 -20.20
N GLY A 171 -3.03 -4.90 -19.21
CA GLY A 171 -3.74 -3.70 -18.75
C GLY A 171 -4.68 -3.92 -17.55
N ASP A 172 -4.90 -5.15 -17.10
CA ASP A 172 -5.72 -5.41 -15.91
C ASP A 172 -4.89 -5.25 -14.62
N PHE A 173 -5.38 -4.39 -13.74
CA PHE A 173 -4.78 -4.14 -12.43
C PHE A 173 -5.13 -5.25 -11.44
N ASP A 174 -4.11 -5.85 -10.83
CA ASP A 174 -4.25 -6.78 -9.72
C ASP A 174 -3.76 -6.12 -8.40
N PRO A 175 -4.67 -5.76 -7.48
CA PRO A 175 -4.30 -5.17 -6.18
C PRO A 175 -3.60 -6.13 -5.21
N SER A 176 -3.63 -7.44 -5.49
CA SER A 176 -3.00 -8.46 -4.64
C SER A 176 -1.47 -8.46 -4.76
N ILE A 177 -0.92 -7.90 -5.85
CA ILE A 177 0.52 -7.82 -6.18
C ILE A 177 1.10 -6.47 -5.75
#